data_AF-A0A7C0XHV1-F1
#
_entry.id   AF-A0A7C0XHV1-F1
#
_cell.length_a   1.000
_cell.length_b   1.000
_cell.length_c   1.000
_cell.angle_alpha   90.00
_cell.angle_beta   90.00
_cell.angle_gamma   90.00
#
_symmetry.space_group_name_H-M   'P 1'
#
loop_
_entity.id
_entity.type
_entity.pdbx_description
1 polymer ?
#
loop_
_entity_poly.entity_id
_entity_poly.type
_entity_poly.pdbx_seq_one_letter_code
_entity_poly.pdbx_strand_id
1 'polypeptide(L)'
;MSLELYEEKWFRNAVSAIRSVWAQMVKRSESFDAFVKGIAFVTGLPEAEIRASLPAKNWQKFQAEADKYVSLIIEKLEKAHREKKWARKYRAAWTKRA
;
A
#
# COMPACT_ATOMS: atom_id res chain seq x y z
N MET A 1 10.76 24.32 -8.82
CA MET A 1 9.43 23.69 -8.65
C MET A 1 9.28 23.29 -7.18
N SER A 2 8.27 23.78 -6.46
CA SER A 2 8.16 23.60 -5.01
C SER A 2 7.82 22.14 -4.65
N LEU A 3 8.23 21.69 -3.47
CA LEU A 3 7.86 20.37 -2.91
C LEU A 3 6.34 20.15 -2.91
N GLU A 4 5.58 21.22 -2.78
CA GLU A 4 4.11 21.21 -2.75
C GLU A 4 3.52 20.83 -4.11
N LEU A 5 4.11 21.29 -5.22
CA LEU A 5 3.67 20.90 -6.56
C LEU A 5 3.94 19.42 -6.86
N TYR A 6 5.06 18.89 -6.36
CA TYR A 6 5.36 17.46 -6.47
C TYR A 6 4.41 16.62 -5.61
N GLU A 7 4.10 17.08 -4.40
CA GLU A 7 3.16 16.43 -3.49
C GLU A 7 1.73 16.38 -4.08
N GLU A 8 1.25 17.49 -4.64
CA GLU A 8 -0.06 17.57 -5.33
C GLU A 8 -0.12 16.60 -6.52
N LYS A 9 0.92 16.61 -7.38
CA LYS A 9 1.00 15.70 -8.54
C LYS A 9 1.01 14.24 -8.10
N TRP A 10 1.79 13.90 -7.07
CA TRP A 10 1.84 12.56 -6.53
C TRP A 10 0.48 12.13 -5.97
N PHE A 11 -0.20 13.01 -5.22
CA PHE A 11 -1.51 12.74 -4.62
C PHE A 11 -2.55 12.41 -5.70
N ARG A 12 -2.65 13.23 -6.76
CA ARG A 12 -3.59 12.99 -7.87
C ARG A 12 -3.34 11.65 -8.56
N ASN A 13 -2.07 11.34 -8.84
CA ASN A 13 -1.70 10.07 -9.47
C ASN A 13 -2.04 8.88 -8.58
N ALA A 14 -1.76 8.97 -7.28
CA ALA A 14 -2.08 7.93 -6.32
C ALA A 14 -3.59 7.68 -6.25
N VAL A 15 -4.41 8.73 -6.09
CA VAL A 15 -5.88 8.59 -6.05
C VAL A 15 -6.41 7.99 -7.36
N SER A 16 -5.90 8.44 -8.51
CA SER A 16 -6.30 7.90 -9.81
C SER A 16 -6.00 6.40 -9.91
N ALA A 17 -4.78 5.97 -9.57
CA ALA A 17 -4.38 4.56 -9.62
C ALA A 17 -5.19 3.68 -8.64
N ILE A 18 -5.48 4.20 -7.44
CA ILE A 18 -6.31 3.49 -6.46
C ILE A 18 -7.73 3.28 -6.98
N ARG A 19 -8.31 4.28 -7.64
CA ARG A 19 -9.66 4.18 -8.24
C ARG A 19 -9.73 3.26 -9.45
N SER A 20 -8.69 3.24 -10.27
CA SER A 20 -8.75 2.58 -11.59
C SER A 20 -8.26 1.14 -11.59
N VAL A 21 -7.15 0.83 -10.89
CA VAL A 21 -6.44 -0.44 -11.09
C VAL A 21 -6.08 -1.18 -9.80
N TRP A 22 -6.02 -0.51 -8.65
CA TRP A 22 -5.50 -1.12 -7.43
C TRP A 22 -6.27 -2.37 -6.99
N ALA A 23 -7.60 -2.30 -6.91
CA ALA A 23 -8.41 -3.43 -6.49
C ALA A 23 -8.29 -4.61 -7.47
N GLN A 24 -8.22 -4.32 -8.77
CA GLN A 24 -7.98 -5.33 -9.81
C GLN A 24 -6.62 -6.01 -9.61
N MET A 25 -5.56 -5.24 -9.34
CA MET A 25 -4.22 -5.77 -9.09
C MET A 25 -4.16 -6.63 -7.83
N VAL A 26 -4.83 -6.22 -6.76
CA VAL A 26 -4.88 -7.00 -5.50
C VAL A 26 -5.58 -8.34 -5.72
N LYS A 27 -6.67 -8.36 -6.49
CA LYS A 27 -7.48 -9.56 -6.79
C LYS A 27 -6.78 -10.61 -7.66
N ARG A 28 -5.69 -10.25 -8.34
CA ARG A 28 -4.90 -11.18 -9.17
C ARG A 28 -4.28 -12.30 -8.31
N SER A 29 -4.27 -13.53 -8.79
CA SER A 29 -3.72 -14.68 -8.04
C SER A 29 -2.25 -14.48 -7.65
N GLU A 30 -1.48 -13.81 -8.51
CA GLU A 30 -0.07 -13.46 -8.30
C GLU A 30 0.14 -12.61 -7.03
N SER A 31 -0.86 -11.85 -6.61
CA SER A 31 -0.83 -11.07 -5.36
C SER A 31 -0.76 -11.97 -4.13
N PHE A 32 -1.49 -13.09 -4.13
CA PHE A 32 -1.44 -14.07 -3.04
C PHE A 32 -0.12 -14.85 -3.04
N ASP A 33 0.36 -15.25 -4.22
CA ASP A 33 1.65 -15.93 -4.32
C ASP A 33 2.80 -15.03 -3.86
N ALA A 34 2.77 -13.74 -4.22
CA ALA A 34 3.74 -12.75 -3.74
C ALA A 34 3.71 -12.59 -2.21
N PHE A 35 2.52 -12.57 -1.61
CA PHE A 35 2.36 -12.56 -0.16
C PHE A 35 3.00 -13.79 0.50
N VAL A 36 2.69 -15.00 0.01
CA VAL A 36 3.23 -16.26 0.54
C VAL A 36 4.75 -16.28 0.43
N LYS A 37 5.30 -15.94 -0.74
CA LYS A 37 6.75 -15.89 -0.98
C LYS A 37 7.45 -14.86 -0.11
N GLY A 38 6.84 -13.69 0.09
CA GLY A 38 7.38 -12.64 0.95
C GLY A 38 7.51 -13.09 2.40
N ILE A 39 6.49 -13.78 2.93
CA ILE A 39 6.56 -14.33 4.28
C ILE A 39 7.61 -15.45 4.35
N ALA A 40 7.61 -16.37 3.38
CA ALA A 40 8.57 -17.48 3.33
C ALA A 40 10.01 -16.98 3.34
N PHE A 41 10.30 -15.93 2.57
CA PHE A 41 11.61 -15.30 2.52
C PHE A 41 12.05 -14.72 3.88
N VAL A 42 11.13 -14.06 4.60
CA VAL A 42 11.45 -13.39 5.87
C VAL A 42 11.56 -14.40 7.02
N THR A 43 10.71 -15.42 7.04
CA THR A 43 10.62 -16.37 8.16
C THR A 43 11.44 -17.63 7.95
N GLY A 44 11.80 -17.97 6.72
CA GLY A 44 12.42 -19.23 6.34
C GLY A 44 11.44 -20.43 6.37
N LEU A 45 10.15 -20.20 6.60
CA LEU A 45 9.14 -21.27 6.65
C LEU A 45 8.76 -21.75 5.25
N PRO A 46 8.39 -23.04 5.08
CA PRO A 46 7.90 -23.55 3.81
C PRO A 46 6.64 -22.83 3.31
N GLU A 47 6.54 -22.56 2.00
CA GLU A 47 5.38 -21.91 1.41
C GLU A 47 4.06 -22.64 1.68
N ALA A 48 4.09 -23.98 1.73
CA ALA A 48 2.91 -24.80 2.01
C ALA A 48 2.35 -24.55 3.43
N GLU A 49 3.23 -24.39 4.42
CA GLU A 49 2.86 -24.08 5.79
C GLU A 49 2.24 -22.67 5.88
N ILE A 50 2.84 -21.71 5.17
CA ILE A 50 2.32 -20.35 5.10
C ILE A 50 0.95 -20.32 4.42
N ARG A 51 0.74 -21.07 3.33
CA ARG A 51 -0.57 -21.17 2.66
C ARG A 51 -1.67 -21.71 3.59
N ALA A 52 -1.32 -22.63 4.49
CA ALA A 52 -2.26 -23.17 5.48
C ALA A 52 -2.52 -22.23 6.67
N SER A 53 -1.66 -21.23 6.86
CA SER A 53 -1.67 -20.33 8.02
C SER A 53 -2.87 -19.38 8.05
N LEU A 54 -3.18 -18.87 9.26
CA LEU A 54 -4.21 -17.84 9.45
C LEU A 54 -3.92 -16.55 8.67
N PRO A 55 -2.67 -16.02 8.62
CA PRO A 55 -2.33 -14.89 7.76
C PRO A 55 -2.70 -15.07 6.29
N ALA A 56 -2.46 -16.25 5.71
CA ALA A 56 -2.83 -16.53 4.32
C ALA A 56 -4.35 -16.51 4.11
N LYS A 57 -5.12 -17.11 5.02
CA LYS A 57 -6.60 -17.06 4.99
C LYS A 57 -7.13 -15.61 5.09
N ASN A 58 -6.53 -14.82 5.98
CA ASN A 58 -6.88 -13.40 6.12
C ASN A 58 -6.54 -12.61 4.86
N TRP A 59 -5.40 -12.89 4.23
CA TRP A 59 -5.03 -12.27 2.95
C TRP A 59 -6.01 -12.63 1.84
N GLN A 60 -6.41 -13.90 1.72
CA GLN A 60 -7.41 -14.33 0.73
C GLN A 60 -8.74 -13.60 0.91
N LYS A 61 -9.19 -13.42 2.16
CA LYS A 61 -10.40 -12.62 2.45
C LYS A 61 -10.22 -11.16 2.05
N PHE A 62 -9.10 -10.55 2.41
CA PHE A 62 -8.76 -9.18 2.00
C PHE A 62 -8.72 -9.04 0.47
N GLN A 63 -8.14 -10.01 -0.21
CA GLN A 63 -8.03 -10.06 -1.66
C GLN A 63 -9.40 -10.11 -2.33
N ALA A 64 -10.30 -10.99 -1.86
CA ALA A 64 -11.66 -11.09 -2.39
C ALA A 64 -12.47 -9.81 -2.16
N GLU A 65 -12.27 -9.15 -1.01
CA GLU A 65 -13.02 -7.96 -0.59
C GLU A 65 -12.30 -6.64 -0.89
N ALA A 66 -11.30 -6.64 -1.77
CA ALA A 66 -10.40 -5.50 -2.00
C ALA A 66 -11.14 -4.17 -2.28
N ASP A 67 -12.26 -4.20 -3.02
CA ASP A 67 -12.99 -2.98 -3.38
C ASP A 67 -13.49 -2.20 -2.16
N LYS A 68 -13.82 -2.90 -1.06
CA LYS A 68 -14.31 -2.28 0.19
C LYS A 68 -13.29 -1.33 0.80
N TYR A 69 -12.01 -1.52 0.49
CA TYR A 69 -10.91 -0.74 1.04
C TYR A 69 -10.53 0.48 0.19
N VAL A 70 -11.04 0.59 -1.04
CA VAL A 70 -10.70 1.69 -1.96
C VAL A 70 -11.04 3.05 -1.33
N SER A 71 -12.27 3.23 -0.83
CA SER A 71 -12.69 4.48 -0.19
C SER A 71 -11.85 4.83 1.03
N LEU A 72 -11.54 3.84 1.88
CA LEU A 72 -10.70 4.03 3.07
C LEU A 72 -9.27 4.45 2.71
N ILE A 73 -8.70 3.87 1.65
CA ILE A 73 -7.36 4.24 1.17
C ILE A 73 -7.35 5.69 0.67
N ILE A 74 -8.37 6.08 -0.10
CA ILE A 74 -8.50 7.45 -0.62
C ILE A 74 -8.63 8.45 0.53
N GLU A 75 -9.48 8.17 1.52
CA GLU A 75 -9.63 9.03 2.70
C GLU A 75 -8.29 9.24 3.44
N LYS A 76 -7.52 8.16 3.61
CA LYS A 76 -6.19 8.23 4.22
C LYS A 76 -5.19 9.03 3.38
N LEU A 77 -5.25 8.92 2.06
CA LEU A 77 -4.43 9.72 1.14
C LEU A 77 -4.80 11.20 1.21
N GLU A 78 -6.09 11.52 1.20
CA GLU A 78 -6.59 12.89 1.35
C GLU A 78 -6.16 13.51 2.68
N LYS A 79 -6.30 12.77 3.78
CA LYS A 79 -5.83 13.22 5.09
C LYS A 79 -4.33 13.49 5.08
N ALA A 80 -3.53 12.56 4.56
CA ALA A 80 -2.08 12.73 4.48
C ALA A 80 -1.67 13.93 3.62
N HIS A 81 -2.40 14.18 2.52
CA HIS A 81 -2.18 15.32 1.65
C HIS A 81 -2.52 16.65 2.35
N ARG A 82 -3.69 16.75 3.00
CA ARG A 82 -4.09 17.94 3.78
C ARG A 82 -3.08 18.27 4.86
N GLU A 83 -2.52 17.26 5.51
CA GLU A 83 -1.49 17.41 6.54
C GLU A 83 -0.08 17.73 6.01
N LYS A 84 0.08 17.87 4.68
CA LYS A 84 1.38 17.99 3.99
C LYS A 84 2.39 16.95 4.49
N LYS A 85 1.90 15.72 4.72
CA LYS A 85 2.64 14.68 5.45
C LYS A 85 3.95 14.37 4.75
N TRP A 86 3.96 14.31 3.42
CA TRP A 86 5.13 13.95 2.65
C TRP A 86 6.17 15.07 2.62
N ALA A 87 5.79 16.32 2.33
CA ALA A 87 6.72 17.45 2.41
C ALA A 87 7.28 17.62 3.83
N ARG A 88 6.46 17.47 4.88
CA ARG A 88 6.92 17.53 6.27
C ARG A 88 7.96 16.46 6.58
N LYS A 89 7.69 15.21 6.21
CA LYS A 89 8.64 14.10 6.42
C LYS A 89 9.90 14.26 5.60
N TYR A 90 9.78 14.71 4.35
CA TYR A 90 10.91 14.97 3.48
C TYR A 90 11.82 16.04 4.10
N ARG A 91 11.28 17.20 4.47
CA ARG A 91 12.05 18.25 5.17
C ARG A 91 12.74 17.71 6.43
N ALA A 92 12.00 16.98 7.28
CA ALA A 92 12.54 16.42 8.52
C ALA A 92 13.71 15.46 8.29
N ALA A 93 13.69 14.65 7.21
CA ALA A 93 14.77 13.74 6.88
C ALA A 93 16.08 14.46 6.52
N TRP A 94 15.97 15.69 6.00
CA TRP A 94 17.12 16.51 5.58
C TRP A 94 17.50 17.59 6.59
N THR A 95 16.65 17.92 7.57
CA THR A 95 16.97 18.88 8.63
C THR A 95 17.48 18.22 9.92
N LYS A 96 17.12 16.97 10.21
CA LYS A 96 17.63 16.24 11.40
C LYS A 96 19.07 15.71 11.24
N ARG A 97 19.85 16.24 10.29
CA ARG A 97 21.26 15.88 10.03
C ARG A 97 22.23 17.06 10.23
N ALA A 98 21.82 18.09 10.96
CA ALA A 98 22.71 19.16 11.42
C ALA A 98 22.90 19.09 12.93
#